data_AF-A0A0K9P1P4-F1
#
_entry.id   AF-A0A0K9P1P4-F1
#
_cell.length_a   1.000
_cell.length_b   1.000
_cell.length_c   1.000
_cell.angle_alpha   90.00
_cell.angle_beta   90.00
_cell.angle_gamma   90.00
#
_symmetry.space_group_name_H-M   'P 1'
#
loop_
_entity.id
_entity.type
_entity.pdbx_description
1 polymer ?
#
loop_
_entity_poly.entity_id
_entity_poly.type
_entity_poly.pdbx_seq_one_letter_code
_entity_poly.pdbx_strand_id
1 'polypeptide(L)'
;METTQTTHIFILSGQSNMAGRGGVYNGEWNKLVPPECQPNPRILRFSAESEWVEANVPLHADIDVTKVCGIGPGMIFANNYLPVCAAKTVVGLVPCAIGGTAIAEWEKGEKLYNDM
;
A
#
# COMPACT_ATOMS: atom_id res chain seq x y z
N MET A 1 -11.26 27.41 16.32
CA MET A 1 -12.09 26.25 15.96
C MET A 1 -11.17 25.06 15.86
N GLU A 2 -11.39 24.06 16.70
CA GLU A 2 -10.60 22.84 16.73
C GLU A 2 -11.00 21.98 15.53
N THR A 3 -10.22 22.03 14.46
CA THR A 3 -10.48 21.17 13.30
C THR A 3 -10.17 19.72 13.70
N THR A 4 -11.16 18.85 13.65
CA THR A 4 -10.99 17.41 13.92
C THR A 4 -10.10 16.79 12.84
N GLN A 5 -9.21 15.88 13.26
CA GLN A 5 -8.44 15.06 12.33
C GLN A 5 -9.39 14.05 11.68
N THR A 6 -9.32 13.90 10.37
CA THR A 6 -10.13 12.94 9.60
C THR A 6 -9.20 11.96 8.92
N THR A 7 -9.51 10.66 8.98
CA THR A 7 -8.72 9.62 8.30
C THR A 7 -9.49 9.05 7.12
N HIS A 8 -8.88 9.04 5.94
CA HIS A 8 -9.42 8.40 4.75
C HIS A 8 -8.64 7.11 4.49
N ILE A 9 -9.32 5.97 4.50
CA ILE A 9 -8.69 4.64 4.38
C ILE A 9 -8.93 4.06 2.98
N PHE A 10 -7.89 3.50 2.39
CA PHE A 10 -7.91 2.88 1.06
C PHE A 10 -7.35 1.46 1.13
N ILE A 11 -8.11 0.49 0.63
CA ILE A 11 -7.70 -0.91 0.52
C ILE A 11 -6.97 -1.11 -0.81
N LEU A 12 -5.78 -1.72 -0.76
CA LEU A 12 -4.90 -1.96 -1.90
C LEU A 12 -4.77 -3.48 -2.14
N SER A 13 -5.74 -4.04 -2.85
CA SER A 13 -5.84 -5.48 -3.12
C SER A 13 -5.69 -5.82 -4.61
N GLY A 14 -5.54 -7.11 -4.91
CA GLY A 14 -5.28 -7.65 -6.24
C GLY A 14 -3.99 -8.46 -6.28
N GLN A 15 -3.27 -8.39 -7.41
CA GLN A 15 -2.08 -9.20 -7.66
C GLN A 15 -0.77 -8.39 -7.68
N SER A 16 0.28 -8.94 -8.29
CA SER A 16 1.67 -8.42 -8.28
C SER A 16 1.82 -6.96 -8.69
N ASN A 17 1.03 -6.47 -9.64
CA ASN A 17 1.11 -5.07 -10.08
C ASN A 17 0.55 -4.08 -9.05
N MET A 18 -0.35 -4.52 -8.16
CA MET A 18 -0.77 -3.73 -6.99
C MET A 18 0.25 -3.86 -5.86
N ALA A 19 0.71 -5.09 -5.57
CA ALA A 19 1.75 -5.34 -4.57
C ALA A 19 3.06 -4.58 -4.88
N GLY A 20 3.32 -4.35 -6.16
CA GLY A 20 4.42 -3.54 -6.67
C GLY A 20 5.59 -4.37 -7.13
N ARG A 21 6.06 -4.09 -8.35
CA ARG A 21 7.26 -4.71 -8.97
C ARG A 21 8.15 -3.68 -9.66
N GLY A 22 7.82 -2.39 -9.56
CA GLY A 22 8.64 -1.33 -10.14
C GLY A 22 10.03 -1.31 -9.53
N GLY A 23 11.06 -1.35 -10.39
CA GLY A 23 12.46 -1.39 -9.98
C GLY A 23 12.97 -2.77 -9.52
N VAL A 24 12.17 -3.83 -9.60
CA VAL A 24 12.62 -5.19 -9.32
C VAL A 24 13.25 -5.80 -10.58
N TYR A 25 14.52 -6.20 -10.49
CA TYR A 25 15.26 -6.85 -11.56
C TYR A 25 16.05 -8.03 -11.01
N ASN A 26 16.01 -9.19 -11.67
CA ASN A 26 16.67 -10.43 -11.23
C ASN A 26 16.39 -10.81 -9.76
N GLY A 27 15.19 -10.53 -9.27
CA GLY A 27 14.80 -10.84 -7.89
C GLY A 27 15.29 -9.84 -6.85
N GLU A 28 15.84 -8.69 -7.23
CA GLU A 28 16.26 -7.64 -6.30
C GLU A 28 15.59 -6.31 -6.65
N TRP A 29 15.13 -5.58 -5.63
CA TRP A 29 14.62 -4.23 -5.82
C TRP A 29 15.76 -3.21 -5.80
N ASN A 30 15.83 -2.36 -6.81
CA ASN A 30 16.88 -1.36 -6.98
C ASN A 30 16.85 -0.20 -5.97
N LYS A 31 15.82 -0.12 -5.13
CA LYS A 31 15.60 0.92 -4.10
C LYS A 31 15.53 2.35 -4.62
N LEU A 32 15.32 2.54 -5.93
CA LEU A 32 15.13 3.85 -6.52
C LEU A 32 13.69 4.29 -6.28
N VAL A 33 13.49 5.34 -5.49
CA VAL A 33 12.18 5.90 -5.14
C VAL A 33 11.97 7.25 -5.83
N PRO A 34 11.03 7.36 -6.78
CA PRO A 34 10.67 8.62 -7.41
C PRO A 34 10.14 9.65 -6.39
N PRO A 35 10.30 10.96 -6.63
CA PRO A 35 9.79 12.02 -5.75
C PRO A 35 8.30 11.87 -5.41
N GLU A 36 7.49 11.40 -6.35
CA GLU A 36 6.05 11.23 -6.22
C GLU A 36 5.67 10.08 -5.26
N CYS A 37 6.62 9.21 -4.93
CA CYS A 37 6.46 8.07 -4.03
C CYS A 37 7.15 8.26 -2.68
N GLN A 38 7.65 9.46 -2.38
CA GLN A 38 8.32 9.75 -1.11
C GLN A 38 7.35 9.64 0.08
N PRO A 39 7.84 9.24 1.27
CA PRO A 39 7.02 9.15 2.47
C PRO A 39 6.51 10.52 2.92
N ASN A 40 5.39 10.50 3.64
CA ASN A 40 4.77 11.68 4.22
C ASN A 40 4.18 11.30 5.59
N PRO A 41 4.42 12.07 6.67
CA PRO A 41 3.88 11.74 8.00
C PRO A 41 2.35 11.66 8.09
N ARG A 42 1.62 12.18 7.08
CA ARG A 42 0.16 12.10 6.97
C ARG A 42 -0.32 10.95 6.07
N ILE A 43 0.58 10.11 5.58
CA ILE A 43 0.27 8.90 4.80
C ILE A 43 0.80 7.70 5.59
N LEU A 44 -0.13 6.90 6.10
CA LEU A 44 0.13 5.74 6.93
C LEU A 44 -0.17 4.45 6.18
N ARG A 45 0.45 3.37 6.62
CA ARG A 45 0.25 2.01 6.14
C ARG A 45 -0.11 1.11 7.31
N PHE A 46 -1.08 0.24 7.13
CA PHE A 46 -1.39 -0.82 8.09
C PHE A 46 -0.45 -2.01 7.85
N SER A 47 0.39 -2.35 8.84
CA SER A 47 1.39 -3.41 8.74
C SER A 47 0.80 -4.81 8.98
N ALA A 48 1.57 -5.85 8.67
CA ALA A 48 1.19 -7.23 8.97
C ALA A 48 0.96 -7.48 10.48
N GLU A 49 1.59 -6.70 11.34
CA GLU A 49 1.43 -6.72 12.80
C GLU A 49 0.18 -5.96 13.28
N SER A 50 -0.67 -5.49 12.36
CA SER A 50 -1.88 -4.71 12.66
C SER A 50 -1.59 -3.35 13.30
N GLU A 51 -0.48 -2.71 12.92
CA GLU A 51 -0.09 -1.38 13.39
C GLU A 51 -0.11 -0.35 12.26
N TRP A 52 -0.48 0.89 12.60
CA TRP A 52 -0.36 2.02 11.67
C TRP A 52 1.06 2.60 11.75
N VAL A 53 1.80 2.48 10.65
CA VAL A 53 3.17 3.00 10.52
C VAL A 53 3.26 4.00 9.37
N GLU A 54 4.32 4.82 9.32
CA GLU A 54 4.55 5.71 8.18
C GLU A 54 4.69 4.89 6.88
N ALA A 55 3.92 5.25 5.85
CA ALA A 55 3.93 4.52 4.59
C ALA A 55 5.22 4.77 3.81
N ASN A 56 5.91 3.67 3.48
CA ASN A 56 7.12 3.65 2.67
C ASN A 56 7.00 2.56 1.60
N VAL A 57 7.58 2.78 0.42
CA VAL A 57 7.71 1.71 -0.59
C VAL A 57 8.81 0.71 -0.17
N PRO A 58 8.64 -0.60 -0.45
CA PRO A 58 7.46 -1.28 -1.00
C PRO A 58 6.34 -1.45 0.04
N LEU A 59 5.09 -1.15 -0.32
CA LEU A 59 3.96 -1.19 0.61
C LEU A 59 3.54 -2.60 1.04
N HIS A 60 3.83 -3.61 0.22
CA HIS A 60 3.41 -5.00 0.47
C HIS A 60 4.57 -5.90 0.93
N ALA A 61 5.69 -5.34 1.37
CA ALA A 61 6.90 -6.11 1.71
C ALA A 61 6.69 -7.19 2.79
N ASP A 62 5.81 -6.93 3.76
CA ASP A 62 5.40 -7.83 4.85
C ASP A 62 4.05 -8.51 4.58
N ILE A 63 3.42 -8.25 3.43
CA ILE A 63 2.12 -8.82 3.03
C ILE A 63 2.31 -9.88 1.94
N ASP A 64 2.93 -9.52 0.81
CA ASP A 64 3.25 -10.43 -0.30
C ASP A 64 4.60 -11.12 -0.06
N VAL A 65 4.75 -11.74 1.11
CA VAL A 65 6.03 -12.22 1.69
C VAL A 65 6.75 -13.27 0.86
N THR A 66 6.07 -13.91 -0.10
CA THR A 66 6.68 -14.92 -0.98
C THR A 66 7.37 -14.30 -2.20
N LYS A 67 7.27 -12.99 -2.39
CA LYS A 67 7.78 -12.28 -3.57
C LYS A 67 8.55 -11.03 -3.15
N VAL A 68 9.59 -10.71 -3.93
CA VAL A 68 10.31 -9.44 -3.77
C VAL A 68 9.43 -8.33 -4.31
N CYS A 69 9.04 -7.42 -3.41
CA CYS A 69 8.20 -6.28 -3.72
C CYS A 69 9.05 -5.07 -4.14
N GLY A 70 8.47 -4.25 -5.02
CA GLY A 70 9.02 -2.97 -5.43
C GLY A 70 7.95 -1.89 -5.39
N ILE A 71 8.07 -0.90 -6.27
CA ILE A 71 7.09 0.18 -6.34
C ILE A 71 5.77 -0.34 -6.92
N GLY A 72 4.67 -0.06 -6.21
CA GLY A 72 3.29 -0.17 -6.67
C GLY A 72 2.61 1.20 -6.73
N PRO A 73 1.30 1.27 -7.05
CA PRO A 73 0.60 2.55 -7.27
C PRO A 73 0.21 3.29 -5.98
N GLY A 74 0.30 2.66 -4.81
CA GLY A 74 -0.27 3.20 -3.56
C GLY A 74 0.33 4.54 -3.11
N MET A 75 1.66 4.67 -3.12
CA MET A 75 2.31 5.91 -2.65
C MET A 75 2.05 7.10 -3.59
N ILE A 76 2.16 6.90 -4.91
CA ILE A 76 1.86 7.96 -5.87
C ILE A 76 0.38 8.37 -5.80
N PHE A 77 -0.54 7.42 -5.64
CA PHE A 77 -1.95 7.73 -5.41
C PHE A 77 -2.14 8.59 -4.15
N ALA A 78 -1.59 8.16 -3.01
CA ALA A 78 -1.77 8.85 -1.74
C ALA A 78 -1.16 10.26 -1.74
N ASN A 79 0.03 10.44 -2.32
CA ASN A 79 0.69 11.74 -2.44
C ASN A 79 -0.06 12.71 -3.37
N ASN A 80 -0.77 12.20 -4.39
CA ASN A 80 -1.61 13.04 -5.26
C ASN A 80 -3.00 13.31 -4.64
N TYR A 81 -3.50 12.41 -3.80
CA TYR A 81 -4.80 12.56 -3.15
C TYR A 81 -4.77 13.49 -1.93
N LEU A 82 -3.74 13.40 -1.08
CA LEU A 82 -3.66 14.18 0.16
C LEU A 82 -3.75 15.72 -0.04
N PRO A 83 -3.15 16.34 -1.07
CA PRO A 83 -3.22 17.79 -1.28
C PRO A 83 -4.63 18.34 -1.58
N VAL A 84 -5.54 17.51 -2.09
CA VAL A 84 -6.93 17.93 -2.38
C VAL A 84 -7.87 17.70 -1.19
N CYS A 85 -7.34 17.19 -0.07
CA CYS A 85 -8.10 16.93 1.15
C CYS A 85 -8.05 18.11 2.13
N ALA A 86 -8.90 18.07 3.17
CA ALA A 86 -8.87 19.05 4.24
C ALA A 86 -7.52 19.04 4.99
N ALA A 87 -7.09 20.17 5.56
CA ALA A 87 -5.74 20.37 6.11
C ALA A 87 -5.27 19.32 7.14
N LYS A 88 -6.20 18.71 7.90
CA LYS A 88 -5.92 17.68 8.91
C LYS A 88 -6.30 16.26 8.47
N THR A 89 -6.36 16.02 7.16
CA THR A 89 -6.60 14.67 6.65
C THR A 89 -5.35 13.81 6.80
N VAL A 90 -5.55 12.57 7.23
CA VAL A 90 -4.56 11.49 7.18
C VAL A 90 -5.05 10.45 6.18
N VAL A 91 -4.15 9.95 5.33
CA VAL A 91 -4.44 8.85 4.41
C VAL A 91 -3.93 7.56 5.02
N GLY A 92 -4.78 6.55 5.15
CA GLY A 92 -4.40 5.20 5.56
C GLY A 92 -4.45 4.25 4.37
N LEU A 93 -3.36 3.52 4.15
CA LEU A 93 -3.26 2.49 3.12
C LEU A 93 -3.30 1.10 3.78
N VAL A 94 -4.18 0.24 3.32
CA VAL A 94 -4.31 -1.15 3.79
C VAL A 94 -3.86 -2.09 2.66
N PRO A 95 -2.59 -2.54 2.66
CA PRO A 95 -2.07 -3.43 1.63
C PRO A 95 -2.59 -4.87 1.85
N CYS A 96 -3.28 -5.42 0.84
CA CYS A 96 -3.79 -6.80 0.88
C CYS A 96 -3.36 -7.64 -0.35
N ALA A 97 -2.80 -7.03 -1.39
CA ALA A 97 -2.50 -7.71 -2.66
C ALA A 97 -1.44 -8.82 -2.53
N ILE A 98 -1.65 -9.94 -3.22
CA ILE A 98 -0.75 -11.11 -3.23
C ILE A 98 -0.37 -11.49 -4.67
N GLY A 99 0.92 -11.61 -4.95
CA GLY A 99 1.42 -11.77 -6.31
C GLY A 99 1.25 -13.17 -6.90
N GLY A 100 0.65 -13.26 -8.09
CA GLY A 100 0.53 -14.52 -8.85
C GLY A 100 -0.78 -15.28 -8.62
N THR A 101 -1.75 -14.63 -7.97
CA THR A 101 -3.07 -15.20 -7.68
C THR A 101 -4.05 -14.93 -8.80
N ALA A 102 -4.87 -15.92 -9.17
CA ALA A 102 -6.03 -15.77 -10.03
C ALA A 102 -7.26 -15.27 -9.24
N ILE A 103 -8.26 -14.73 -9.93
CA ILE A 103 -9.48 -14.22 -9.30
C ILE A 103 -10.27 -15.28 -8.51
N ALA A 104 -10.16 -16.56 -8.89
CA ALA A 104 -10.79 -17.66 -8.18
C ALA A 104 -10.26 -17.83 -6.75
N GLU A 105 -9.00 -17.46 -6.49
CA GLU A 105 -8.40 -17.50 -5.15
C GLU A 105 -8.89 -16.35 -4.25
N TRP A 106 -9.66 -15.41 -4.80
CA TRP A 106 -10.26 -14.25 -4.12
C TRP A 106 -11.78 -14.40 -3.96
N GLU A 107 -12.34 -15.59 -4.20
CA GLU A 107 -13.76 -15.84 -3.97
C GLU A 107 -14.14 -15.68 -2.50
N LYS A 108 -15.40 -15.32 -2.24
CA LYS A 108 -15.90 -15.14 -0.88
C LYS A 108 -15.73 -16.42 -0.08
N GLY A 109 -15.01 -16.34 1.04
CA GLY A 109 -14.72 -17.47 1.91
C GLY A 109 -13.32 -18.05 1.71
N GLU A 110 -12.64 -17.71 0.61
CA GLU A 110 -11.23 -18.06 0.41
C GLU A 110 -10.32 -17.27 1.35
N LYS A 111 -9.13 -17.83 1.61
CA LYS A 111 -8.16 -17.25 2.55
C LYS A 111 -7.84 -15.79 2.20
N LEU A 112 -7.51 -15.51 0.94
CA LEU A 112 -7.14 -14.16 0.50
C LEU A 112 -8.28 -13.15 0.67
N TYR A 113 -9.52 -13.57 0.44
CA TYR A 113 -10.69 -12.74 0.65
C TYR A 113 -10.92 -12.43 2.14
N ASN A 114 -10.74 -13.42 3.02
CA ASN A 114 -10.99 -13.25 4.45
C ASN A 114 -9.89 -12.47 5.17
N ASP A 115 -8.66 -12.53 4.66
CA ASP A 115 -7.52 -11.79 5.20
C ASP A 115 -7.50 -10.31 4.76
N MET A 116 -8.29 -9.95 3.74
CA MET A 116 -8.43 -8.58 3.22
C MET A 116 -9.35 -7.71 4.07
#